data_AF-A0A1W9WVI7-F1
#
_entry.id   AF-A0A1W9WVI7-F1
#
_cell.length_a   1.000
_cell.length_b   1.000
_cell.length_c   1.000
_cell.angle_alpha   90.00
_cell.angle_beta   90.00
_cell.angle_gamma   90.00
#
_symmetry.space_group_name_H-M   'P 1'
#
loop_
_entity.id
_entity.type
_entity.pdbx_description
1 polymer ?
#
loop_
_entity_poly.entity_id
_entity_poly.type
_entity_poly.pdbx_seq_one_letter_code
_entity_poly.pdbx_strand_id
1 'polypeptide(L)'
;MPKKNFAEILTEHLTRPHPRYEELAERVGVERNTLFRWREGQNLPNNRKHVLKLAQALRLNPRQTDELLVAANFAPENPDFMPDSHPNLPENEPIVPVTTRPIIHPCPFFGREAQLKRIFEAWNRAALEHIAVIGKKRSGKTSLLCYVKHIHEHDETTLRNGQRHHWLKQKTCDWVFVDFEKKQMQHPESFWRYLLKTLNLPIPNTSDWGEFTRVLEEYLANTTIILMDNIDKGLQLPELDKTFWGELRHLGNHCDGKVGFCVTSRQPINELVKLAEKLGESSPFSNAFRAIELGPLTEEEARTLLSYTSPPLSQKETDWILEQSQCWPAILQALCQIRLDCEGDEGWKKAGLEKIIGLEKKSYNHSFSENIRTNFNLYDPS
;
A
#
# COMPACT_ATOMS: atom_id res chain seq x y z
N MET A 1 -8.50 -18.82 12.24
CA MET A 1 -9.87 -18.35 12.49
C MET A 1 -10.73 -18.55 11.24
N PRO A 2 -11.94 -19.12 11.34
CA PRO A 2 -12.84 -19.21 10.18
C PRO A 2 -13.20 -17.81 9.66
N LYS A 3 -13.51 -17.71 8.36
CA LYS A 3 -13.97 -16.48 7.69
C LYS A 3 -15.07 -15.82 8.52
N LYS A 4 -14.89 -14.55 8.92
CA LYS A 4 -15.91 -13.85 9.71
C LYS A 4 -17.20 -13.77 8.90
N ASN A 5 -18.30 -14.23 9.48
CA ASN A 5 -19.61 -14.15 8.84
C ASN A 5 -20.24 -12.77 9.08
N PHE A 6 -21.32 -12.47 8.37
CA PHE A 6 -22.02 -11.18 8.46
C PHE A 6 -22.37 -10.78 9.91
N ALA A 7 -22.79 -11.74 10.74
CA ALA A 7 -23.20 -11.50 12.11
C ALA A 7 -22.02 -11.12 13.02
N GLU A 8 -20.86 -11.73 12.81
CA GLU A 8 -19.62 -11.44 13.53
C GLU A 8 -19.10 -10.04 13.20
N ILE A 9 -19.05 -9.68 11.91
CA ILE A 9 -18.65 -8.35 11.44
C ILE A 9 -19.61 -7.29 11.99
N LEU A 10 -20.91 -7.54 11.91
CA LEU A 10 -21.93 -6.64 12.45
C LEU A 10 -21.79 -6.45 13.97
N THR A 11 -21.57 -7.53 14.72
CA THR A 11 -21.41 -7.49 16.18
C THR A 11 -20.18 -6.67 16.57
N GLU A 12 -19.06 -6.85 15.88
CA GLU A 12 -17.83 -6.10 16.12
C GLU A 12 -18.05 -4.59 15.98
N HIS A 13 -18.70 -4.16 14.91
CA HIS A 13 -18.98 -2.74 14.67
C HIS A 13 -20.02 -2.13 15.64
N LEU A 14 -20.88 -2.96 16.24
CA LEU A 14 -21.86 -2.54 17.24
C LEU A 14 -21.28 -2.37 18.65
N THR A 15 -20.09 -2.89 18.96
CA THR A 15 -19.45 -2.74 20.30
C THR A 15 -18.88 -1.35 20.57
N ARG A 16 -18.77 -0.51 19.53
CA ARG A 16 -18.39 0.91 19.65
C ARG A 16 -19.60 1.73 20.14
N PRO A 17 -19.44 2.89 20.82
CA PRO A 17 -20.56 3.68 21.31
C PRO A 17 -21.40 4.23 20.15
N HIS A 18 -22.42 3.49 19.75
CA HIS A 18 -23.32 3.75 18.62
C HIS A 18 -24.76 3.93 19.12
N PRO A 19 -25.65 4.52 18.31
CA PRO A 19 -27.05 4.73 18.66
C PRO A 19 -27.73 3.46 19.17
N ARG A 20 -28.72 3.64 20.06
CA ARG A 20 -29.53 2.53 20.60
C ARG A 20 -30.14 1.73 19.44
N TYR A 21 -30.31 0.42 19.62
CA TYR A 21 -30.73 -0.51 18.56
C TYR A 21 -32.00 -0.06 17.81
N GLU A 22 -32.90 0.63 18.50
CA GLU A 22 -34.12 1.22 17.96
C GLU A 22 -33.83 2.33 16.92
N GLU A 23 -32.90 3.22 17.23
CA GLU A 23 -32.50 4.32 16.35
C GLU A 23 -31.70 3.81 15.15
N LEU A 24 -30.89 2.76 15.34
CA LEU A 24 -30.21 2.10 14.24
C LEU A 24 -31.20 1.42 13.27
N ALA A 25 -32.24 0.76 13.80
CA ALA A 25 -33.30 0.14 13.01
C ALA A 25 -34.05 1.15 12.15
N GLU A 26 -34.38 2.31 12.73
CA GLU A 26 -35.06 3.41 12.06
C GLU A 26 -34.21 3.98 10.92
N ARG A 27 -32.92 4.24 11.16
CA ARG A 27 -31.99 4.75 10.13
C ARG A 27 -31.78 3.79 8.97
N VAL A 28 -31.78 2.48 9.24
CA VAL A 28 -31.66 1.44 8.20
C VAL A 28 -32.98 1.23 7.47
N GLY A 29 -34.12 1.49 8.12
CA GLY A 29 -35.47 1.28 7.59
C GLY A 29 -35.94 -0.17 7.72
N VAL A 30 -35.57 -0.84 8.82
CA VAL A 30 -35.95 -2.23 9.12
C VAL A 30 -36.50 -2.34 10.53
N GLU A 31 -37.19 -3.44 10.84
CA GLU A 31 -37.64 -3.69 12.22
C GLU A 31 -36.46 -4.02 13.14
N ARG A 32 -36.58 -3.65 14.42
CA ARG A 32 -35.58 -4.01 15.45
C ARG A 32 -35.30 -5.52 15.48
N ASN A 33 -36.36 -6.33 15.37
CA ASN A 33 -36.23 -7.79 15.35
C ASN A 33 -35.42 -8.28 14.16
N THR A 34 -35.48 -7.59 13.01
CA THR A 34 -34.67 -7.91 11.84
C THR A 34 -33.17 -7.68 12.11
N LEU A 35 -32.81 -6.54 12.71
CA LEU A 35 -31.41 -6.27 13.11
C LEU A 35 -30.90 -7.23 14.17
N PHE A 36 -31.75 -7.65 15.11
CA PHE A 36 -31.40 -8.66 16.11
C PHE A 36 -31.10 -10.01 15.44
N ARG A 37 -31.96 -10.48 14.53
CA ARG A 37 -31.76 -11.74 13.81
C ARG A 37 -30.50 -11.73 12.93
N TRP A 38 -30.18 -10.59 12.31
CA TRP A 38 -28.94 -10.39 11.58
C TRP A 38 -27.69 -10.53 12.46
N ARG A 39 -27.74 -9.94 13.67
CA ARG A 39 -26.65 -9.98 14.64
C ARG A 39 -26.45 -11.36 15.26
N GLU A 40 -27.52 -12.13 15.43
CA GLU A 40 -27.47 -13.53 15.91
C GLU A 40 -27.18 -14.54 14.79
N GLY A 41 -26.97 -14.09 13.55
CA GLY A 41 -26.70 -14.97 12.40
C GLY A 41 -27.89 -15.83 11.96
N GLN A 42 -29.11 -15.50 12.39
CA GLN A 42 -30.32 -16.27 12.06
C GLN A 42 -30.77 -16.06 10.60
N ASN A 43 -30.49 -14.89 10.01
CA ASN A 43 -30.72 -14.61 8.60
C ASN A 43 -29.78 -13.52 8.07
N LEU A 44 -29.57 -13.51 6.76
CA LEU A 44 -28.83 -12.44 6.06
C LEU A 44 -29.78 -11.34 5.58
N PRO A 45 -29.27 -10.11 5.38
CA PRO A 45 -30.01 -9.07 4.68
C PRO A 45 -30.36 -9.50 3.26
N ASN A 46 -31.63 -9.36 2.88
CA ASN A 46 -32.11 -9.68 1.53
C ASN A 46 -32.04 -8.49 0.56
N ASN A 47 -31.69 -7.30 1.06
CA ASN A 47 -31.65 -6.07 0.28
C ASN A 47 -30.33 -5.33 0.52
N ARG A 48 -29.55 -5.20 -0.57
CA ARG A 48 -28.29 -4.46 -0.61
C ARG A 48 -28.40 -3.04 -0.04
N LYS A 49 -29.53 -2.35 -0.30
CA LYS A 49 -29.74 -0.97 0.21
C LYS A 49 -29.76 -0.92 1.73
N HIS A 50 -30.22 -1.97 2.41
CA HIS A 50 -30.20 -2.02 3.87
C HIS A 50 -28.78 -2.19 4.40
N VAL A 51 -27.94 -2.98 3.71
CA VAL A 51 -26.53 -3.15 4.07
C VAL A 51 -25.76 -1.84 3.93
N LEU A 52 -25.99 -1.09 2.85
CA LEU A 52 -25.38 0.23 2.65
C LEU A 52 -25.84 1.26 3.69
N LYS A 53 -27.14 1.31 3.99
CA LYS A 53 -27.66 2.19 5.05
C LYS A 53 -27.11 1.81 6.43
N LEU A 54 -26.95 0.52 6.69
CA LEU A 54 -26.34 0.01 7.90
C LEU A 54 -24.87 0.43 8.00
N ALA A 55 -24.09 0.28 6.93
CA ALA A 55 -22.71 0.74 6.85
C ALA A 55 -22.60 2.26 7.08
N GLN A 56 -23.51 3.04 6.47
CA GLN A 56 -23.57 4.50 6.68
C GLN A 56 -23.93 4.87 8.13
N ALA A 57 -24.92 4.19 8.72
CA ALA A 57 -25.36 4.44 10.09
C ALA A 57 -24.29 4.07 11.13
N LEU A 58 -23.48 3.04 10.83
CA LEU A 58 -22.32 2.60 11.62
C LEU A 58 -21.03 3.36 11.27
N ARG A 59 -21.09 4.32 10.33
CA ARG A 59 -19.93 5.11 9.86
C ARG A 59 -18.74 4.22 9.43
N LEU A 60 -19.04 3.12 8.75
CA LEU A 60 -18.01 2.22 8.23
C LEU A 60 -17.22 2.90 7.12
N ASN A 61 -15.93 2.62 7.06
CA ASN A 61 -15.09 3.07 5.94
C ASN A 61 -15.41 2.25 4.66
N PRO A 62 -14.89 2.65 3.47
CA PRO A 62 -15.19 1.94 2.23
C PRO A 62 -14.82 0.45 2.23
N ARG A 63 -13.68 0.09 2.84
CA ARG A 63 -13.24 -1.32 2.96
C ARG A 63 -14.20 -2.13 3.83
N GLN A 64 -14.55 -1.61 5.00
CA GLN A 64 -15.52 -2.24 5.93
C GLN A 64 -16.91 -2.35 5.31
N THR A 65 -17.30 -1.36 4.50
CA THR A 65 -18.56 -1.39 3.74
C THR A 65 -18.56 -2.52 2.73
N ASP A 66 -17.48 -2.66 1.96
CA ASP A 66 -17.31 -3.74 0.99
C ASP A 66 -17.23 -5.13 1.66
N GLU A 67 -16.58 -5.22 2.82
CA GLU A 67 -16.49 -6.44 3.63
C GLU A 67 -17.88 -6.88 4.13
N LEU A 68 -18.66 -5.93 4.66
CA LEU A 68 -20.03 -6.16 5.10
C LEU A 68 -20.96 -6.55 3.94
N LEU A 69 -20.79 -5.94 2.76
CA LEU A 69 -21.53 -6.28 1.54
C LEU A 69 -21.23 -7.70 1.07
N VAL A 70 -19.96 -8.07 1.00
CA VAL A 70 -19.55 -9.42 0.58
C VAL A 70 -19.99 -10.47 1.60
N ALA A 71 -19.89 -10.18 2.90
CA ALA A 71 -20.38 -11.07 3.95
C ALA A 71 -21.92 -11.27 3.89
N ALA A 72 -22.66 -10.29 3.38
CA ALA A 72 -24.08 -10.39 3.09
C ALA A 72 -24.42 -10.98 1.70
N ASN A 73 -23.43 -11.54 0.97
CA ASN A 73 -23.56 -12.06 -0.39
C ASN A 73 -23.97 -11.02 -1.46
N PHE A 74 -23.59 -9.76 -1.27
CA PHE A 74 -23.72 -8.72 -2.30
C PHE A 74 -22.37 -8.38 -2.94
N ALA A 75 -22.43 -7.84 -4.16
CA ALA A 75 -21.24 -7.29 -4.82
C ALA A 75 -20.73 -6.05 -4.06
N PRO A 76 -19.41 -5.91 -3.87
CA PRO A 76 -18.80 -4.74 -3.26
C PRO A 76 -19.01 -3.47 -4.11
N GLU A 77 -18.90 -2.30 -3.49
CA GLU A 77 -18.87 -1.00 -4.18
C GLU A 77 -17.57 -0.78 -4.95
N ASN A 78 -16.44 -1.29 -4.45
CA ASN A 78 -15.20 -1.33 -5.20
C ASN A 78 -15.12 -2.64 -6.03
N PRO A 79 -15.10 -2.60 -7.37
CA PRO A 79 -14.98 -3.79 -8.21
C PRO A 79 -13.68 -4.58 -8.00
N ASP A 80 -12.64 -3.91 -7.52
CA ASP A 80 -11.35 -4.51 -7.17
C ASP A 80 -11.29 -4.97 -5.71
N PHE A 81 -12.40 -4.86 -4.96
CA PHE A 81 -12.48 -5.39 -3.61
C PHE A 81 -12.39 -6.90 -3.66
N MET A 82 -11.21 -7.40 -3.28
CA MET A 82 -11.09 -8.77 -2.85
C MET A 82 -11.51 -8.75 -1.38
N PRO A 83 -12.60 -9.44 -0.98
CA PRO A 83 -12.75 -9.76 0.44
C PRO A 83 -11.45 -10.39 0.88
N ASP A 84 -11.04 -10.18 2.12
CA ASP A 84 -9.93 -10.93 2.65
C ASP A 84 -10.28 -12.43 2.53
N SER A 85 -9.90 -13.05 1.41
CA SER A 85 -9.17 -14.29 1.44
C SER A 85 -7.90 -13.98 2.22
N HIS A 86 -8.06 -13.82 3.54
CA HIS A 86 -7.09 -14.38 4.43
C HIS A 86 -7.14 -15.88 4.10
N PRO A 87 -6.14 -16.46 3.44
CA PRO A 87 -5.60 -17.62 4.12
C PRO A 87 -5.37 -17.12 5.55
N ASN A 88 -5.96 -17.80 6.53
CA ASN A 88 -5.13 -17.95 7.72
C ASN A 88 -3.81 -18.41 7.14
N LEU A 89 -2.76 -17.59 7.16
CA LEU A 89 -1.44 -18.14 7.15
C LEU A 89 -1.22 -18.41 8.63
N PRO A 90 -1.64 -19.59 9.17
CA PRO A 90 -1.13 -20.00 10.46
C PRO A 90 0.40 -20.05 10.37
N GLU A 91 1.05 -20.07 11.53
CA GLU A 91 2.50 -20.01 11.83
C GLU A 91 3.48 -20.72 10.87
N ASN A 92 3.01 -21.53 9.92
CA ASN A 92 3.78 -22.43 9.07
C ASN A 92 3.41 -22.41 7.58
N GLU A 93 2.55 -21.52 7.09
CA GLU A 93 2.31 -21.46 5.64
C GLU A 93 3.44 -20.71 4.91
N PRO A 94 4.04 -21.33 3.89
CA PRO A 94 5.18 -20.77 3.20
C PRO A 94 4.84 -19.50 2.43
N ILE A 95 5.73 -18.53 2.51
CA ILE A 95 5.59 -17.31 1.73
C ILE A 95 6.05 -17.57 0.31
N VAL A 96 5.14 -17.35 -0.64
CA VAL A 96 5.41 -17.46 -2.07
C VAL A 96 6.13 -16.18 -2.54
N PRO A 97 7.29 -16.28 -3.23
CA PRO A 97 7.97 -15.12 -3.78
C PRO A 97 7.07 -14.28 -4.71
N VAL A 98 7.04 -12.98 -4.49
CA VAL A 98 6.25 -12.02 -5.27
C VAL A 98 7.16 -11.30 -6.27
N THR A 99 7.12 -11.74 -7.52
CA THR A 99 8.11 -11.33 -8.54
C THR A 99 7.62 -10.24 -9.50
N THR A 100 6.31 -10.05 -9.63
CA THR A 100 5.72 -9.22 -10.71
C THR A 100 4.82 -8.09 -10.23
N ARG A 101 4.19 -8.23 -9.05
CA ARG A 101 3.24 -7.26 -8.51
C ARG A 101 3.78 -6.65 -7.21
N PRO A 102 3.31 -5.45 -6.83
CA PRO A 102 3.53 -4.94 -5.49
C PRO A 102 2.99 -5.89 -4.43
N ILE A 103 3.66 -5.93 -3.29
CA ILE A 103 3.19 -6.65 -2.11
C ILE A 103 2.14 -5.77 -1.43
N ILE A 104 0.89 -6.25 -1.38
CA ILE A 104 -0.23 -5.49 -0.79
C ILE A 104 -0.40 -5.82 0.69
N HIS A 105 -0.39 -7.11 1.02
CA HIS A 105 -0.55 -7.58 2.40
C HIS A 105 0.75 -7.41 3.19
N PRO A 106 0.71 -6.96 4.46
CA PRO A 106 1.94 -6.69 5.22
C PRO A 106 2.77 -7.93 5.58
N CYS A 107 2.14 -9.09 5.78
CA CYS A 107 2.84 -10.34 6.14
C CYS A 107 4.03 -10.68 5.21
N PRO A 108 3.86 -10.79 3.87
CA PRO A 108 4.96 -11.06 2.95
C PRO A 108 5.94 -9.89 2.72
N PHE A 109 5.78 -8.74 3.39
CA PHE A 109 6.73 -7.63 3.30
C PHE A 109 7.89 -7.84 4.28
N PHE A 110 9.13 -7.82 3.77
CA PHE A 110 10.35 -8.08 4.54
C PHE A 110 11.33 -6.92 4.51
N GLY A 111 12.00 -6.75 5.65
CA GLY A 111 13.03 -5.74 5.87
C GLY A 111 12.51 -4.32 5.76
N ARG A 112 13.46 -3.41 5.54
CA ARG A 112 13.26 -1.95 5.50
C ARG A 112 13.01 -1.33 6.86
N GLU A 113 13.36 -2.00 7.96
CA GLU A 113 13.08 -1.55 9.33
C GLU A 113 13.64 -0.15 9.61
N ALA A 114 14.86 0.16 9.13
CA ALA A 114 15.45 1.48 9.28
C ALA A 114 14.66 2.56 8.52
N GLN A 115 14.19 2.26 7.30
CA GLN A 115 13.39 3.15 6.49
C GLN A 115 11.99 3.33 7.09
N LEU A 116 11.31 2.25 7.48
CA LEU A 116 10.02 2.27 8.15
C LEU A 116 10.09 3.08 9.44
N LYS A 117 11.13 2.89 10.26
CA LYS A 117 11.36 3.67 11.47
C LYS A 117 11.42 5.17 11.17
N ARG A 118 12.23 5.58 10.18
CA ARG A 118 12.33 6.98 9.77
C ARG A 118 11.01 7.53 9.24
N ILE A 119 10.23 6.73 8.51
CA ILE A 119 8.91 7.11 8.00
C ILE A 119 7.96 7.41 9.15
N PHE A 120 7.77 6.44 10.03
CA PHE A 120 6.82 6.56 11.12
C PHE A 120 7.27 7.55 12.19
N GLU A 121 8.57 7.75 12.39
CA GLU A 121 9.07 8.84 13.24
C GLU A 121 8.69 10.22 12.71
N ALA A 122 8.65 10.40 11.39
CA ALA A 122 8.25 11.65 10.76
C ALA A 122 6.73 11.91 10.89
N TRP A 123 5.94 10.83 10.96
CA TRP A 123 4.47 10.90 11.14
C TRP A 123 4.00 10.82 12.58
N ASN A 124 4.88 10.53 13.53
CA ASN A 124 4.59 10.56 14.96
C ASN A 124 4.87 11.94 15.60
N ARG A 125 5.16 12.96 14.78
CA ARG A 125 5.37 14.35 15.19
C ARG A 125 4.04 15.09 15.30
N ALA A 126 4.03 16.22 16.00
CA ALA A 126 2.84 17.06 16.14
C ALA A 126 2.34 17.59 14.78
N ALA A 127 3.27 17.96 13.90
CA ALA A 127 3.00 18.23 12.49
C ALA A 127 3.62 17.11 11.64
N LEU A 128 2.81 16.52 10.74
CA LEU A 128 3.25 15.47 9.84
C LEU A 128 4.27 16.00 8.83
N GLU A 129 5.38 15.28 8.67
CA GLU A 129 6.35 15.59 7.62
C GLU A 129 5.98 14.92 6.30
N HIS A 130 6.38 15.56 5.20
CA HIS A 130 6.25 15.00 3.86
C HIS A 130 7.47 14.14 3.52
N ILE A 131 7.24 12.98 2.90
CA ILE A 131 8.27 11.94 2.68
C ILE A 131 8.34 11.56 1.22
N ALA A 132 9.56 11.52 0.66
CA ALA A 132 9.81 11.04 -0.69
C ALA A 132 10.57 9.71 -0.62
N VAL A 133 9.90 8.63 -1.00
CA VAL A 133 10.49 7.30 -1.08
C VAL A 133 11.13 7.12 -2.46
N ILE A 134 12.45 7.19 -2.50
CA ILE A 134 13.25 7.18 -3.72
C ILE A 134 13.86 5.81 -3.92
N GLY A 135 13.95 5.34 -5.17
CA GLY A 135 14.73 4.15 -5.45
C GLY A 135 14.54 3.61 -6.86
N LYS A 136 15.41 2.69 -7.26
CA LYS A 136 15.39 2.10 -8.61
C LYS A 136 14.07 1.39 -8.92
N LYS A 137 13.80 1.13 -10.20
CA LYS A 137 12.65 0.32 -10.62
C LYS A 137 12.70 -1.03 -9.90
N ARG A 138 11.56 -1.50 -9.37
CA ARG A 138 11.44 -2.75 -8.61
C ARG A 138 12.23 -2.82 -7.28
N SER A 139 12.59 -1.68 -6.68
CA SER A 139 13.17 -1.65 -5.33
C SER A 139 12.17 -1.92 -4.18
N GLY A 140 10.87 -2.02 -4.49
CA GLY A 140 9.79 -2.24 -3.52
C GLY A 140 9.06 -0.99 -3.04
N LYS A 141 9.16 0.15 -3.75
CA LYS A 141 8.49 1.42 -3.36
C LYS A 141 6.98 1.29 -3.17
N THR A 142 6.26 0.80 -4.18
CA THR A 142 4.81 0.59 -4.10
C THR A 142 4.45 -0.40 -3.00
N SER A 143 5.20 -1.50 -2.87
CA SER A 143 5.03 -2.47 -1.78
C SER A 143 5.18 -1.82 -0.40
N LEU A 144 6.14 -0.91 -0.24
CA LEU A 144 6.36 -0.17 1.00
C LEU A 144 5.19 0.79 1.27
N LEU A 145 4.63 1.47 0.27
CA LEU A 145 3.44 2.29 0.44
C LEU A 145 2.23 1.44 0.91
N CYS A 146 2.03 0.27 0.30
CA CYS A 146 0.97 -0.64 0.72
C CYS A 146 1.20 -1.13 2.16
N TYR A 147 2.44 -1.49 2.51
CA TYR A 147 2.79 -1.89 3.87
C TYR A 147 2.45 -0.79 4.88
N VAL A 148 2.94 0.44 4.68
CA VAL A 148 2.72 1.52 5.66
C VAL A 148 1.25 1.90 5.79
N LYS A 149 0.44 1.73 4.73
CA LYS A 149 -1.00 1.94 4.79
C LYS A 149 -1.70 0.87 5.63
N HIS A 150 -1.38 -0.39 5.38
CA HIS A 150 -2.18 -1.52 5.86
C HIS A 150 -1.68 -2.12 7.15
N ILE A 151 -0.41 -1.93 7.54
CA ILE A 151 0.18 -2.60 8.71
C ILE A 151 -0.60 -2.39 10.01
N HIS A 152 -1.28 -1.25 10.16
CA HIS A 152 -2.07 -0.90 11.35
C HIS A 152 -3.44 -1.60 11.43
N GLU A 153 -3.89 -2.21 10.33
CA GLU A 153 -5.15 -2.95 10.22
C GLU A 153 -4.99 -4.41 10.65
N HIS A 154 -3.76 -4.84 10.97
CA HIS A 154 -3.40 -6.21 11.26
C HIS A 154 -2.83 -6.38 12.68
N ASP A 155 -2.98 -7.59 13.22
CA ASP A 155 -2.47 -8.01 14.52
C ASP A 155 -1.51 -9.20 14.40
N GLU A 156 -1.00 -9.68 15.54
CA GLU A 156 -0.07 -10.80 15.64
C GLU A 156 -0.60 -12.11 15.04
N THR A 157 -1.91 -12.26 14.86
CA THR A 157 -2.51 -13.47 14.28
C THR A 157 -2.47 -13.51 12.76
N THR A 158 -2.29 -12.35 12.13
CA THR A 158 -2.27 -12.19 10.66
C THR A 158 -0.90 -11.78 10.12
N LEU A 159 0.06 -11.53 11.00
CA LEU A 159 1.42 -11.10 10.69
C LEU A 159 2.45 -12.18 11.04
N ARG A 160 3.68 -12.02 10.54
CA ARG A 160 4.78 -12.91 10.92
C ARG A 160 5.13 -12.70 12.40
N ASN A 161 5.58 -13.77 13.06
CA ASN A 161 6.05 -13.68 14.45
C ASN A 161 7.11 -12.57 14.59
N GLY A 162 6.95 -11.71 15.60
CA GLY A 162 7.83 -10.57 15.85
C GLY A 162 7.71 -9.41 14.84
N GLN A 163 6.82 -9.50 13.85
CA GLN A 163 6.64 -8.43 12.88
C GLN A 163 5.97 -7.21 13.53
N ARG A 164 6.70 -6.10 13.52
CA ARG A 164 6.23 -4.86 14.13
C ARG A 164 5.06 -4.28 13.35
N HIS A 165 3.98 -3.95 14.07
CA HIS A 165 2.78 -3.31 13.51
C HIS A 165 2.34 -2.03 14.23
N HIS A 166 2.74 -1.89 15.50
CA HIS A 166 2.52 -0.70 16.33
C HIS A 166 3.52 0.43 15.99
N TRP A 167 3.51 0.90 14.75
CA TRP A 167 4.41 1.98 14.30
C TRP A 167 3.89 3.38 14.59
N LEU A 168 2.60 3.62 14.37
CA LEU A 168 1.93 4.89 14.65
C LEU A 168 1.48 4.94 16.11
N LYS A 169 1.75 6.07 16.78
CA LYS A 169 1.33 6.33 18.17
C LYS A 169 -0.11 6.85 18.24
N GLN A 170 -0.54 7.56 17.20
CA GLN A 170 -1.90 8.07 17.11
C GLN A 170 -2.89 6.95 16.82
N LYS A 171 -4.06 7.02 17.46
CA LYS A 171 -5.10 5.97 17.37
C LYS A 171 -5.91 6.02 16.08
N THR A 172 -6.04 7.19 15.46
CA THR A 172 -6.81 7.39 14.23
C THR A 172 -5.94 8.10 13.19
N CYS A 173 -5.86 7.53 12.01
CA CYS A 173 -5.21 8.13 10.85
C CYS A 173 -6.01 7.73 9.61
N ASP A 174 -6.39 8.72 8.81
CA ASP A 174 -7.03 8.49 7.53
C ASP A 174 -5.97 8.31 6.45
N TRP A 175 -6.25 7.43 5.49
CA TRP A 175 -5.28 7.04 4.45
C TRP A 175 -5.88 7.18 3.07
N VAL A 176 -5.14 7.83 2.18
CA VAL A 176 -5.51 7.95 0.77
C VAL A 176 -4.35 7.43 -0.07
N PHE A 177 -4.66 6.60 -1.08
CA PHE A 177 -3.66 6.04 -1.96
C PHE A 177 -3.96 6.44 -3.41
N VAL A 178 -3.05 7.21 -3.99
CA VAL A 178 -3.10 7.69 -5.37
C VAL A 178 -2.00 6.98 -6.16
N ASP A 179 -2.34 6.51 -7.35
CA ASP A 179 -1.39 5.97 -8.31
C ASP A 179 -1.51 6.72 -9.63
N PHE A 180 -0.47 7.48 -9.98
CA PHE A 180 -0.43 8.26 -11.22
C PHE A 180 -0.32 7.39 -12.49
N GLU A 181 -0.16 6.07 -12.37
CA GLU A 181 -0.36 5.16 -13.51
C GLU A 181 -1.84 5.02 -13.90
N LYS A 182 -2.79 5.31 -12.99
CA LYS A 182 -4.23 5.22 -13.26
C LYS A 182 -4.72 6.48 -13.96
N LYS A 183 -5.40 6.32 -15.11
CA LYS A 183 -5.94 7.44 -15.91
C LYS A 183 -6.77 8.44 -15.10
N GLN A 184 -7.65 7.95 -14.23
CA GLN A 184 -8.46 8.78 -13.34
C GLN A 184 -7.63 9.72 -12.44
N MET A 185 -6.41 9.35 -12.08
CA MET A 185 -5.53 10.16 -11.21
C MET A 185 -4.67 11.14 -12.02
N GLN A 186 -4.77 11.12 -13.36
CA GLN A 186 -4.03 12.00 -14.27
C GLN A 186 -4.78 13.30 -14.57
N HIS A 187 -6.02 13.41 -14.07
CA HIS A 187 -6.90 14.56 -14.26
C HIS A 187 -7.18 15.23 -12.89
N PRO A 188 -6.98 16.55 -12.73
CA PRO A 188 -7.16 17.24 -11.45
C PRO A 188 -8.54 17.03 -10.80
N GLU A 189 -9.62 17.15 -11.58
CA GLU A 189 -10.98 17.00 -11.04
C GLU A 189 -11.21 15.62 -10.44
N SER A 190 -10.79 14.60 -11.17
CA SER A 190 -10.95 13.22 -10.75
C SER A 190 -10.09 12.90 -9.54
N PHE A 191 -8.89 13.49 -9.44
CA PHE A 191 -8.03 13.41 -8.26
C PHE A 191 -8.71 14.00 -7.02
N TRP A 192 -9.19 15.25 -7.09
CA TRP A 192 -9.76 15.93 -5.93
C TRP A 192 -11.06 15.28 -5.45
N ARG A 193 -11.94 14.90 -6.39
CA ARG A 193 -13.16 14.15 -6.07
C ARG A 193 -12.83 12.80 -5.43
N TYR A 194 -11.80 12.11 -5.91
CA TYR A 194 -11.34 10.85 -5.31
C TYR A 194 -10.83 11.05 -3.88
N LEU A 195 -10.06 12.10 -3.63
CA LEU A 195 -9.54 12.45 -2.30
C LEU A 195 -10.68 12.67 -1.30
N LEU A 196 -11.62 13.57 -1.62
CA LEU A 196 -12.77 13.86 -0.76
C LEU A 196 -13.66 12.64 -0.55
N LYS A 197 -13.93 11.87 -1.61
CA LYS A 197 -14.73 10.64 -1.53
C LYS A 197 -14.07 9.61 -0.60
N THR A 198 -12.76 9.42 -0.70
CA THR A 198 -12.02 8.45 0.12
C THR A 198 -12.05 8.83 1.61
N LEU A 199 -11.99 10.13 1.89
CA LEU A 199 -12.08 10.69 3.25
C LEU A 199 -13.52 10.83 3.75
N ASN A 200 -14.51 10.43 2.95
CA ASN A 200 -15.94 10.58 3.25
C ASN A 200 -16.33 12.04 3.57
N LEU A 201 -15.76 12.98 2.81
CA LEU A 201 -16.01 14.42 2.92
C LEU A 201 -17.02 14.91 1.86
N PRO A 202 -17.70 16.04 2.10
CA PRO A 202 -18.61 16.64 1.12
C PRO A 202 -17.89 16.92 -0.20
N ILE A 203 -18.51 16.61 -1.34
CA ILE A 203 -17.90 16.86 -2.65
C ILE A 203 -18.56 18.10 -3.27
N PRO A 204 -17.80 19.18 -3.53
CA PRO A 204 -18.35 20.38 -4.17
C PRO A 204 -18.89 20.10 -5.58
N ASN A 205 -19.98 20.79 -5.94
CA ASN A 205 -20.54 20.83 -7.30
C ASN A 205 -19.90 21.95 -8.13
N THR A 206 -18.57 22.06 -8.08
CA THR A 206 -17.77 23.02 -8.84
C THR A 206 -16.51 22.33 -9.35
N SER A 207 -15.83 22.96 -10.31
CA SER A 207 -14.49 22.58 -10.77
C SER A 207 -13.41 23.53 -10.23
N ASP A 208 -13.76 24.39 -9.27
CA ASP A 208 -12.82 25.27 -8.59
C ASP A 208 -12.05 24.51 -7.50
N TRP A 209 -10.74 24.33 -7.71
CA TRP A 209 -9.84 23.60 -6.79
C TRP A 209 -9.77 24.24 -5.40
N GLY A 210 -9.88 25.56 -5.30
CA GLY A 210 -9.84 26.27 -4.02
C GLY A 210 -10.98 25.82 -3.09
N GLU A 211 -12.16 25.52 -3.64
CA GLU A 211 -13.29 24.98 -2.87
C GLU A 211 -13.04 23.54 -2.40
N PHE A 212 -12.31 22.71 -3.16
CA PHE A 212 -11.91 21.38 -2.69
C PHE A 212 -10.91 21.46 -1.53
N THR A 213 -9.90 22.34 -1.64
CA THR A 213 -8.92 22.60 -0.58
C THR A 213 -9.61 23.10 0.68
N ARG A 214 -10.56 24.03 0.55
CA ARG A 214 -11.36 24.56 1.66
C ARG A 214 -12.16 23.49 2.39
N VAL A 215 -12.78 22.55 1.66
CA VAL A 215 -13.47 21.42 2.30
C VAL A 215 -12.51 20.57 3.13
N LEU A 216 -11.29 20.32 2.64
CA LEU A 216 -10.30 19.59 3.43
C LEU A 216 -9.92 20.37 4.69
N GLU A 217 -9.65 21.67 4.58
CA GLU A 217 -9.29 22.50 5.73
C GLU A 217 -10.40 22.57 6.79
N GLU A 218 -11.66 22.65 6.36
CA GLU A 218 -12.81 22.80 7.26
C GLU A 218 -13.22 21.48 7.93
N TYR A 219 -13.15 20.36 7.21
CA TYR A 219 -13.74 19.09 7.67
C TYR A 219 -12.73 18.02 8.09
N LEU A 220 -11.41 18.23 7.92
CA LEU A 220 -10.39 17.24 8.26
C LEU A 220 -10.18 17.14 9.79
N ALA A 221 -10.79 16.10 10.36
CA ALA A 221 -10.79 15.86 11.79
C ALA A 221 -9.54 15.10 12.28
N ASN A 222 -9.13 14.05 11.56
CA ASN A 222 -7.98 13.21 11.91
C ASN A 222 -6.75 13.60 11.12
N THR A 223 -5.58 13.16 11.59
CA THR A 223 -4.38 13.14 10.75
C THR A 223 -4.62 12.30 9.51
N THR A 224 -4.24 12.82 8.35
CA THR A 224 -4.44 12.18 7.05
C THR A 224 -3.10 12.02 6.34
N ILE A 225 -2.80 10.80 5.91
CA ILE A 225 -1.63 10.50 5.09
C ILE A 225 -2.07 10.22 3.65
N ILE A 226 -1.57 11.02 2.71
CA ILE A 226 -1.84 10.90 1.28
C ILE A 226 -0.60 10.27 0.62
N LEU A 227 -0.73 9.00 0.27
CA LEU A 227 0.30 8.21 -0.42
C LEU A 227 0.13 8.40 -1.93
N MET A 228 1.19 8.78 -2.63
CA MET A 228 1.17 9.04 -4.08
C MET A 228 2.28 8.28 -4.79
N ASP A 229 1.91 7.23 -5.52
CA ASP A 229 2.84 6.37 -6.23
C ASP A 229 3.19 6.92 -7.63
N ASN A 230 4.45 6.79 -8.02
CA ASN A 230 5.00 7.20 -9.31
C ASN A 230 4.81 8.71 -9.61
N ILE A 231 5.19 9.57 -8.65
CA ILE A 231 5.09 11.04 -8.78
C ILE A 231 5.81 11.58 -10.02
N ASP A 232 6.87 10.88 -10.48
CA ASP A 232 7.60 11.23 -11.71
C ASP A 232 6.66 11.35 -12.91
N LYS A 233 5.65 10.48 -13.00
CA LYS A 233 4.65 10.51 -14.06
C LYS A 233 3.70 11.68 -13.86
N GLY A 234 3.25 11.90 -12.63
CA GLY A 234 2.40 13.03 -12.26
C GLY A 234 2.97 14.36 -12.75
N LEU A 235 4.24 14.61 -12.41
CA LEU A 235 4.94 15.86 -12.76
C LEU A 235 5.13 16.06 -14.27
N GLN A 236 5.05 15.00 -15.09
CA GLN A 236 5.20 15.10 -16.54
C GLN A 236 3.87 15.30 -17.27
N LEU A 237 2.74 15.23 -16.56
CA LEU A 237 1.42 15.36 -17.17
C LEU A 237 1.03 16.84 -17.30
N PRO A 238 0.72 17.32 -18.51
CA PRO A 238 0.33 18.72 -18.72
C PRO A 238 -0.92 19.14 -17.95
N GLU A 239 -1.82 18.17 -17.69
CA GLU A 239 -3.07 18.41 -16.96
C GLU A 239 -2.85 18.62 -15.45
N LEU A 240 -1.77 18.06 -14.89
CA LEU A 240 -1.36 18.28 -13.51
C LEU A 240 -0.37 19.45 -13.51
N ASP A 241 -0.92 20.65 -13.70
CA ASP A 241 -0.16 21.87 -13.90
C ASP A 241 0.37 22.48 -12.58
N LYS A 242 1.05 23.61 -12.69
CA LYS A 242 1.56 24.38 -11.54
C LYS A 242 0.46 24.74 -10.53
N THR A 243 -0.76 24.99 -11.00
CA THR A 243 -1.88 25.34 -10.12
C THR A 243 -2.22 24.14 -9.24
N PHE A 244 -2.37 22.97 -9.85
CA PHE A 244 -2.62 21.72 -9.14
C PHE A 244 -1.58 21.42 -8.05
N TRP A 245 -0.28 21.48 -8.39
CA TRP A 245 0.79 21.23 -7.42
C TRP A 245 0.89 22.32 -6.35
N GLY A 246 0.57 23.57 -6.72
CA GLY A 246 0.45 24.69 -5.79
C GLY A 246 -0.62 24.45 -4.72
N GLU A 247 -1.80 23.96 -5.12
CA GLU A 247 -2.89 23.63 -4.20
C GLU A 247 -2.53 22.45 -3.28
N LEU A 248 -1.88 21.40 -3.80
CA LEU A 248 -1.38 20.30 -2.94
C LEU A 248 -0.35 20.79 -1.92
N ARG A 249 0.53 21.70 -2.33
CA ARG A 249 1.47 22.35 -1.40
C ARG A 249 0.73 23.19 -0.37
N HIS A 250 -0.31 23.93 -0.78
CA HIS A 250 -1.12 24.71 0.14
C HIS A 250 -1.73 23.81 1.21
N LEU A 251 -2.41 22.74 0.79
CA LEU A 251 -3.04 21.75 1.66
C LEU A 251 -2.06 21.18 2.72
N GLY A 252 -0.84 20.81 2.30
CA GLY A 252 0.17 20.28 3.22
C GLY A 252 0.62 21.26 4.30
N ASN A 253 0.53 22.56 4.03
CA ASN A 253 0.99 23.62 4.95
C ASN A 253 -0.14 24.20 5.81
N HIS A 254 -1.41 24.15 5.37
CA HIS A 254 -2.51 24.91 5.99
C HIS A 254 -3.50 24.07 6.80
N CYS A 255 -3.38 22.74 6.81
CA CYS A 255 -4.22 21.85 7.63
C CYS A 255 -3.67 21.61 9.06
N ASP A 256 -3.11 22.63 9.73
CA ASP A 256 -2.54 22.53 11.10
C ASP A 256 -1.53 21.38 11.29
N GLY A 257 -0.80 21.01 10.22
CA GLY A 257 0.14 19.88 10.25
C GLY A 257 -0.53 18.50 10.32
N LYS A 258 -1.85 18.39 10.12
CA LYS A 258 -2.58 17.11 10.10
C LYS A 258 -2.45 16.35 8.78
N VAL A 259 -1.91 16.95 7.73
CA VAL A 259 -1.75 16.32 6.41
C VAL A 259 -0.29 16.00 6.13
N GLY A 260 -0.02 14.73 5.81
CA GLY A 260 1.30 14.25 5.43
C GLY A 260 1.29 13.61 4.05
N PHE A 261 2.19 14.04 3.16
CA PHE A 261 2.35 13.39 1.85
C PHE A 261 3.45 12.33 1.89
N CYS A 262 3.23 11.19 1.23
CA CYS A 262 4.27 10.21 0.96
C CYS A 262 4.32 9.91 -0.53
N VAL A 263 5.35 10.40 -1.22
CA VAL A 263 5.48 10.20 -2.67
C VAL A 263 6.50 9.09 -2.97
N THR A 264 6.34 8.38 -4.08
CA THR A 264 7.40 7.52 -4.60
C THR A 264 7.96 8.06 -5.90
N SER A 265 9.27 7.91 -6.07
CA SER A 265 9.95 8.29 -7.30
C SER A 265 11.11 7.37 -7.64
N ARG A 266 11.42 7.28 -8.94
CA ARG A 266 12.62 6.64 -9.46
C ARG A 266 13.80 7.60 -9.55
N GLN A 267 13.53 8.89 -9.63
CA GLN A 267 14.52 9.94 -9.72
C GLN A 267 14.91 10.40 -8.31
N PRO A 268 16.17 10.79 -8.08
CA PRO A 268 16.55 11.40 -6.83
C PRO A 268 15.81 12.74 -6.62
N ILE A 269 15.65 13.15 -5.36
CA ILE A 269 14.82 14.32 -5.00
C ILE A 269 15.26 15.61 -5.70
N ASN A 270 16.56 15.80 -5.92
CA ASN A 270 17.10 16.98 -6.62
C ASN A 270 16.66 17.04 -8.09
N GLU A 271 16.49 15.91 -8.77
CA GLU A 271 15.99 15.86 -10.14
C GLU A 271 14.48 16.14 -10.19
N LEU A 272 13.71 15.70 -9.18
CA LEU A 272 12.30 16.07 -9.05
C LEU A 272 12.12 17.58 -8.86
N VAL A 273 12.97 18.21 -8.03
CA VAL A 273 12.98 19.66 -7.83
C VAL A 273 13.29 20.37 -9.14
N LYS A 274 14.35 19.96 -9.85
CA LYS A 274 14.68 20.52 -11.17
C LYS A 274 13.56 20.35 -12.20
N LEU A 275 12.88 19.20 -12.18
CA LEU A 275 11.76 18.94 -13.08
C LEU A 275 10.62 19.92 -12.82
N ALA A 276 10.25 20.13 -11.55
CA ALA A 276 9.23 21.09 -11.15
C ALA A 276 9.63 22.55 -11.47
N GLU A 277 10.89 22.93 -11.24
CA GLU A 277 11.40 24.27 -11.58
C GLU A 277 11.33 24.54 -13.08
N LYS A 278 11.69 23.56 -13.92
CA LYS A 278 11.56 23.66 -15.39
C LYS A 278 10.11 23.88 -15.84
N LEU A 279 9.15 23.41 -15.05
CA LEU A 279 7.71 23.60 -15.28
C LEU A 279 7.20 24.92 -14.72
N GLY A 280 8.08 25.79 -14.22
CA GLY A 280 7.76 27.13 -13.75
C GLY A 280 7.32 27.20 -12.29
N GLU A 281 7.48 26.14 -11.51
CA GLU A 281 7.27 26.17 -10.05
C GLU A 281 8.43 26.92 -9.38
N SER A 282 8.16 28.12 -8.84
CA SER A 282 9.14 28.93 -8.12
C SER A 282 9.50 28.35 -6.74
N SER A 283 8.65 27.47 -6.21
CA SER A 283 8.90 26.73 -4.98
C SER A 283 8.30 25.32 -5.09
N PRO A 284 9.02 24.38 -5.71
CA PRO A 284 8.55 23.02 -5.97
C PRO A 284 7.92 22.34 -4.78
N PHE A 285 6.79 21.68 -4.98
CA PHE A 285 6.16 20.82 -3.96
C PHE A 285 7.17 19.85 -3.33
N SER A 286 8.07 19.30 -4.14
CA SER A 286 9.17 18.40 -3.75
C SER A 286 10.18 18.98 -2.75
N ASN A 287 10.29 20.31 -2.60
CA ASN A 287 11.23 20.92 -1.64
C ASN A 287 10.89 20.64 -0.17
N ALA A 288 9.63 20.34 0.14
CA ALA A 288 9.19 20.07 1.51
C ALA A 288 9.46 18.62 1.96
N PHE A 289 10.01 17.78 1.07
CA PHE A 289 10.08 16.34 1.29
C PHE A 289 11.40 15.88 1.91
N ARG A 290 11.29 15.05 2.96
CA ARG A 290 12.40 14.25 3.46
C ARG A 290 12.58 13.02 2.57
N ALA A 291 13.76 12.87 1.96
CA ALA A 291 14.08 11.71 1.13
C ALA A 291 14.42 10.46 1.96
N ILE A 292 13.86 9.33 1.54
CA ILE A 292 14.13 7.99 2.07
C ILE A 292 14.47 7.08 0.89
N GLU A 293 15.72 6.63 0.84
CA GLU A 293 16.22 5.82 -0.27
C GLU A 293 16.03 4.32 -0.02
N LEU A 294 15.52 3.63 -1.04
CA LEU A 294 15.39 2.18 -1.09
C LEU A 294 16.47 1.58 -1.99
N GLY A 295 17.53 1.09 -1.33
CA GLY A 295 18.59 0.30 -1.95
C GLY A 295 18.31 -1.21 -1.92
N PRO A 296 19.33 -2.06 -2.00
CA PRO A 296 19.22 -3.48 -1.64
C PRO A 296 18.67 -3.68 -0.22
N LEU A 297 18.17 -4.87 0.09
CA LEU A 297 18.02 -5.31 1.47
C LEU A 297 19.40 -5.49 2.10
N THR A 298 19.48 -5.43 3.43
CA THR A 298 20.63 -5.97 4.13
C THR A 298 20.67 -7.49 3.97
N GLU A 299 21.84 -8.09 4.14
CA GLU A 299 21.98 -9.54 4.06
C GLU A 299 21.10 -10.26 5.09
N GLU A 300 20.99 -9.71 6.31
CA GLU A 300 20.13 -10.24 7.37
C GLU A 300 18.65 -10.22 6.98
N GLU A 301 18.15 -9.10 6.44
CA GLU A 301 16.78 -8.98 5.94
C GLU A 301 16.51 -9.94 4.78
N ALA A 302 17.48 -10.10 3.87
CA ALA A 302 17.35 -10.99 2.71
C ALA A 302 17.37 -12.47 3.12
N ARG A 303 18.23 -12.86 4.06
CA ARG A 303 18.23 -14.20 4.67
C ARG A 303 16.91 -14.49 5.37
N THR A 304 16.40 -13.51 6.11
CA THR A 304 15.09 -13.62 6.78
C THR A 304 13.97 -13.82 5.77
N LEU A 305 13.98 -13.15 4.61
CA LEU A 305 12.99 -13.41 3.57
C LEU A 305 13.08 -14.86 3.07
N LEU A 306 14.28 -15.33 2.76
CA LEU A 306 14.52 -16.67 2.21
C LEU A 306 14.23 -17.80 3.21
N SER A 307 14.26 -17.54 4.52
CA SER A 307 13.94 -18.56 5.52
C SER A 307 12.45 -18.90 5.62
N TYR A 308 11.56 -18.11 5.01
CA TYR A 308 10.10 -18.33 5.03
C TYR A 308 9.57 -19.09 3.81
N THR A 309 10.46 -19.60 2.94
CA THR A 309 10.05 -20.37 1.76
C THR A 309 9.75 -21.82 2.12
N SER A 310 8.86 -22.47 1.37
CA SER A 310 8.75 -23.94 1.38
C SER A 310 8.84 -24.49 -0.05
N PRO A 311 9.66 -25.52 -0.29
CA PRO A 311 10.58 -26.13 0.69
C PRO A 311 11.67 -25.14 1.18
N PRO A 312 12.25 -25.36 2.39
CA PRO A 312 13.36 -24.54 2.88
C PRO A 312 14.57 -24.66 1.94
N LEU A 313 15.22 -23.53 1.69
CA LEU A 313 16.46 -23.47 0.92
C LEU A 313 17.64 -23.94 1.77
N SER A 314 18.56 -24.69 1.16
CA SER A 314 19.85 -25.01 1.79
C SER A 314 20.72 -23.76 1.93
N GLN A 315 21.74 -23.83 2.79
CA GLN A 315 22.68 -22.74 2.99
C GLN A 315 23.39 -22.34 1.68
N LYS A 316 23.80 -23.33 0.86
CA LYS A 316 24.47 -23.09 -0.42
C LYS A 316 23.58 -22.38 -1.43
N GLU A 317 22.29 -22.73 -1.46
CA GLU A 317 21.32 -22.08 -2.35
C GLU A 317 21.03 -20.65 -1.88
N THR A 318 20.87 -20.46 -0.58
CA THR A 318 20.68 -19.15 0.04
C THR A 318 21.85 -18.23 -0.28
N ASP A 319 23.09 -18.69 -0.05
CA ASP A 319 24.30 -17.91 -0.30
C ASP A 319 24.45 -17.56 -1.78
N TRP A 320 24.16 -18.51 -2.68
CA TRP A 320 24.19 -18.26 -4.12
C TRP A 320 23.13 -17.23 -4.54
N ILE A 321 21.90 -17.32 -4.04
CA ILE A 321 20.82 -16.37 -4.34
C ILE A 321 21.19 -14.96 -3.84
N LEU A 322 21.76 -14.86 -2.64
CA LEU A 322 22.21 -13.58 -2.07
C LEU A 322 23.32 -12.95 -2.91
N GLU A 323 24.32 -13.75 -3.28
CA GLU A 323 25.44 -13.31 -4.10
C GLU A 323 24.97 -12.82 -5.48
N GLN A 324 24.15 -13.60 -6.20
CA GLN A 324 23.73 -13.21 -7.54
C GLN A 324 22.69 -12.09 -7.55
N SER A 325 21.82 -12.02 -6.52
CA SER A 325 20.84 -10.94 -6.41
C SER A 325 21.42 -9.64 -5.87
N GLN A 326 22.59 -9.69 -5.22
CA GLN A 326 23.15 -8.58 -4.44
C GLN A 326 22.10 -7.96 -3.50
N CYS A 327 21.25 -8.82 -2.91
CA CYS A 327 20.14 -8.47 -2.03
C CYS A 327 19.07 -7.53 -2.62
N TRP A 328 19.00 -7.35 -3.94
CA TRP A 328 17.91 -6.58 -4.55
C TRP A 328 16.59 -7.35 -4.48
N PRO A 329 15.52 -6.83 -3.83
CA PRO A 329 14.31 -7.60 -3.52
C PRO A 329 13.70 -8.34 -4.71
N ALA A 330 13.57 -7.67 -5.86
CA ALA A 330 12.93 -8.26 -7.02
C ALA A 330 13.79 -9.33 -7.72
N ILE A 331 15.12 -9.20 -7.66
CA ILE A 331 16.03 -10.21 -8.19
C ILE A 331 16.07 -11.40 -7.24
N LEU A 332 16.24 -11.13 -5.94
CA LEU A 332 16.24 -12.11 -4.86
C LEU A 332 14.99 -13.01 -4.94
N GLN A 333 13.79 -12.41 -5.00
CA GLN A 333 12.53 -13.14 -5.10
C GLN A 333 12.38 -13.89 -6.43
N ALA A 334 12.89 -13.34 -7.53
CA ALA A 334 12.85 -14.02 -8.83
C ALA A 334 13.75 -15.27 -8.85
N LEU A 335 14.97 -15.18 -8.32
CA LEU A 335 15.87 -16.32 -8.19
C LEU A 335 15.31 -17.36 -7.23
N CYS A 336 14.74 -16.92 -6.11
CA CYS A 336 14.05 -17.80 -5.18
C CYS A 336 12.90 -18.55 -5.86
N GLN A 337 12.05 -17.87 -6.62
CA GLN A 337 10.95 -18.53 -7.34
C GLN A 337 11.48 -19.57 -8.33
N ILE A 338 12.49 -19.22 -9.14
CA ILE A 338 13.10 -20.14 -10.11
C ILE A 338 13.65 -21.38 -9.39
N ARG A 339 14.30 -21.19 -8.24
CA ARG A 339 14.80 -22.32 -7.45
C ARG A 339 13.66 -23.21 -6.97
N LEU A 340 12.57 -22.64 -6.44
CA LEU A 340 11.43 -23.40 -5.91
C LEU A 340 10.65 -24.14 -7.01
N ASP A 341 10.61 -23.60 -8.23
CA ASP A 341 9.92 -24.21 -9.38
C ASP A 341 10.71 -25.36 -10.03
N CYS A 342 12.00 -25.50 -9.74
CA CYS A 342 12.86 -26.54 -10.31
C CYS A 342 12.94 -27.79 -9.41
N GLU A 343 12.62 -28.95 -9.97
CA GLU A 343 12.87 -30.26 -9.37
C GLU A 343 14.22 -30.82 -9.86
N GLY A 344 15.25 -30.85 -9.00
CA GLY A 344 16.57 -31.44 -9.32
C GLY A 344 17.70 -30.43 -9.63
N ASP A 345 18.71 -30.88 -10.39
CA ASP A 345 20.03 -30.30 -10.71
C ASP A 345 20.16 -28.75 -10.78
N GLU A 346 21.40 -28.25 -10.67
CA GLU A 346 21.90 -26.87 -10.75
C GLU A 346 21.50 -26.09 -12.02
N GLY A 347 20.72 -26.67 -12.94
CA GLY A 347 20.17 -25.98 -14.12
C GLY A 347 19.33 -24.73 -13.78
N TRP A 348 18.75 -24.68 -12.58
CA TRP A 348 18.04 -23.50 -12.08
C TRP A 348 18.97 -22.27 -11.94
N LYS A 349 20.27 -22.46 -11.68
CA LYS A 349 21.25 -21.36 -11.60
C LYS A 349 21.43 -20.70 -12.95
N LYS A 350 21.53 -21.50 -14.03
CA LYS A 350 21.60 -20.99 -15.40
C LYS A 350 20.36 -20.19 -15.76
N ALA A 351 19.17 -20.76 -15.53
CA ALA A 351 17.90 -20.07 -15.75
C ALA A 351 17.79 -18.77 -14.92
N GLY A 352 18.30 -18.80 -13.68
CA GLY A 352 18.41 -17.64 -12.80
C GLY A 352 19.25 -16.52 -13.42
N LEU A 353 20.46 -16.83 -13.90
CA LEU A 353 21.35 -15.84 -14.54
C LEU A 353 20.71 -15.23 -15.79
N GLU A 354 20.07 -16.04 -16.65
CA GLU A 354 19.32 -15.55 -17.82
C GLU A 354 18.20 -14.59 -17.42
N LYS A 355 17.48 -14.91 -16.34
CA LYS A 355 16.44 -14.05 -15.79
C LYS A 355 17.00 -12.70 -15.36
N ILE A 356 18.13 -12.67 -14.64
CA ILE A 356 18.74 -11.41 -14.18
C ILE A 356 19.09 -10.52 -15.37
N ILE A 357 19.74 -11.08 -16.40
CA ILE A 357 20.07 -10.36 -17.63
C ILE A 357 18.81 -9.74 -18.26
N GLY A 358 17.70 -10.47 -18.29
CA GLY A 358 16.40 -9.97 -18.76
C GLY A 358 15.80 -8.86 -17.89
N LEU A 359 15.96 -8.93 -16.56
CA LEU A 359 15.48 -7.91 -15.62
C LEU A 359 16.32 -6.62 -15.71
N GLU A 360 17.62 -6.73 -15.94
CA GLU A 360 18.55 -5.61 -16.09
C GLU A 360 18.40 -4.85 -17.40
N LYS A 361 18.24 -5.57 -18.51
CA LYS A 361 17.91 -4.95 -19.81
C LYS A 361 16.65 -4.09 -19.74
N LYS A 362 15.70 -4.42 -18.84
CA LYS A 362 14.48 -3.66 -18.58
C LYS A 362 14.63 -2.54 -17.52
N SER A 363 15.81 -2.40 -16.91
CA SER A 363 16.08 -1.53 -15.76
C SER A 363 17.20 -0.49 -15.96
N TYR A 364 17.87 -0.46 -17.12
CA TYR A 364 18.97 0.48 -17.46
C TYR A 364 20.09 0.54 -16.39
N ASN A 365 20.83 -0.56 -16.20
CA ASN A 365 22.10 -0.58 -15.42
C ASN A 365 23.21 -1.16 -16.31
N HIS A 366 24.37 -0.49 -16.36
CA HIS A 366 25.57 -0.99 -17.08
C HIS A 366 26.61 -1.63 -16.12
N SER A 367 26.60 -1.27 -14.83
CA SER A 367 27.66 -1.69 -13.89
C SER A 367 27.48 -3.05 -13.22
N PHE A 368 26.26 -3.62 -13.24
CA PHE A 368 25.97 -4.93 -12.63
C PHE A 368 26.20 -6.10 -13.61
N SER A 369 26.19 -5.79 -14.92
CA SER A 369 26.20 -6.81 -15.98
C SER A 369 27.53 -7.52 -16.18
N GLU A 370 28.65 -6.95 -15.72
CA GLU A 370 29.98 -7.54 -15.94
C GLU A 370 30.21 -8.78 -15.07
N ASN A 371 29.90 -8.73 -13.77
CA ASN A 371 30.05 -9.88 -12.87
C ASN A 371 29.13 -11.05 -13.26
N ILE A 372 27.90 -10.77 -13.71
CA ILE A 372 26.94 -11.79 -14.12
C ILE A 372 27.35 -12.46 -15.44
N ARG A 373 27.90 -11.71 -16.39
CA ARG A 373 28.40 -12.29 -17.64
C ARG A 373 29.57 -13.24 -17.40
N THR A 374 30.47 -12.89 -16.48
CA THR A 374 31.57 -13.78 -16.06
C THR A 374 31.04 -15.06 -15.42
N ASN A 375 30.04 -14.95 -14.55
CA ASN A 375 29.41 -16.12 -13.91
C ASN A 375 28.62 -16.99 -14.90
N PHE A 376 27.94 -16.39 -15.88
CA PHE A 376 27.22 -17.12 -16.92
C PHE A 376 28.15 -18.01 -17.74
N ASN A 377 29.33 -17.49 -18.12
CA ASN A 377 30.32 -18.24 -18.89
C ASN A 377 30.93 -19.43 -18.11
N LEU A 378 30.88 -19.43 -16.78
CA LEU A 378 31.31 -20.58 -15.96
C LEU A 378 30.32 -21.76 -16.05
N TYR A 379 29.05 -21.48 -16.37
CA TYR A 379 28.00 -22.49 -16.51
C TYR A 379 27.64 -22.81 -17.97
N ASP A 380 28.28 -22.14 -18.93
CA ASP A 380 28.14 -22.39 -20.37
C ASP A 380 29.50 -22.19 -21.07
N PRO A 381 30.43 -23.15 -20.96
CA PRO A 381 31.69 -23.13 -21.69
C PRO A 381 31.45 -23.63 -23.12
N SER A 382 30.83 -22.79 -23.96
CA SER A 382 30.69 -23.03 -25.39
C SER A 382 31.59 -22.15 -26.24
#